data_AF-Q0E3V5-F1
#
_entry.id   AF-Q0E3V5-F1
#
_cell.length_a   1.000
_cell.length_b   1.000
_cell.length_c   1.000
_cell.angle_alpha   90.00
_cell.angle_beta   90.00
_cell.angle_gamma   90.00
#
_symmetry.space_group_name_H-M   'P 1'
#
loop_
_entity.id
_entity.type
_entity.pdbx_description
1 polymer ?
#
loop_
_entity_poly.entity_id
_entity_poly.type
_entity_poly.pdbx_seq_one_letter_code
_entity_poly.pdbx_strand_id
1 'polypeptide(L)'
;MQARVVVFPVKGRAWCFASPRATAPAAACGGGDGGALLPPPPPTVKDLWRGIAGGGRTASENAEAVVDFVADKMNRAWIGFGSAPEGSMKNRIHSFGLKLLSRVRPSEVLLKSVTKDVSLLEIVHPASINPRLVRRRLRHIAVRGASVHRKFLYGSVCLLPVTSVFMVLPLPNIPFFWVLFRAYSHWRALQGSERLQLLVSDSSDQWKILLEKQKEMSSRKDGNPCENTQYAPWNLQPSKKLDGFLESRKLNEGLDCDTISRICQAYDLDKIDVLKYRDLE
;
A
#
# COMPACT_ATOMS: atom_id res chain seq x y z
N MET A 1 -8.53 -8.13 7.07
CA MET A 1 -7.91 -6.92 7.64
C MET A 1 -8.66 -5.69 7.18
N GLN A 2 -8.63 -4.59 7.92
CA GLN A 2 -9.32 -3.35 7.57
C GLN A 2 -8.31 -2.30 7.08
N ALA A 3 -8.59 -1.66 5.95
CA ALA A 3 -7.80 -0.52 5.47
C ALA A 3 -8.63 0.76 5.56
N ARG A 4 -7.98 1.86 5.95
CA ARG A 4 -8.57 3.19 6.01
C ARG A 4 -8.02 4.04 4.88
N VAL A 5 -8.89 4.78 4.19
CA VAL A 5 -8.50 5.74 3.15
C VAL A 5 -9.21 7.05 3.40
N VAL A 6 -8.45 8.12 3.55
CA VAL A 6 -8.94 9.49 3.70
C VAL A 6 -8.91 10.16 2.34
N VAL A 7 -10.06 10.73 1.96
CA VAL A 7 -10.25 11.37 0.66
C VAL A 7 -10.77 12.79 0.85
N PHE A 8 -10.10 13.78 0.27
CA PHE A 8 -10.56 15.17 0.30
C PHE A 8 -10.05 15.97 -0.92
N PRO A 9 -10.78 17.02 -1.34
CA PRO A 9 -10.32 17.92 -2.38
C PRO A 9 -9.15 18.76 -1.88
N VAL A 10 -8.11 18.95 -2.70
CA VAL A 10 -6.91 19.75 -2.34
C VAL A 10 -6.88 21.09 -3.06
N LYS A 11 -7.08 21.08 -4.38
CA LYS A 11 -7.07 22.29 -5.23
C LYS A 11 -7.91 22.05 -6.48
N GLY A 12 -9.06 22.71 -6.62
CA GLY A 12 -9.94 22.56 -7.79
C GLY A 12 -10.32 21.11 -8.10
N ARG A 13 -9.72 20.53 -9.17
CA ARG A 13 -9.95 19.15 -9.62
C ARG A 13 -8.97 18.12 -9.03
N ALA A 14 -7.98 18.56 -8.26
CA ALA A 14 -7.02 17.69 -7.59
C ALA A 14 -7.58 17.18 -6.26
N TRP A 15 -7.55 15.86 -6.08
CA TRP A 15 -8.06 15.15 -4.91
C TRP A 15 -6.93 14.37 -4.26
N CYS A 16 -6.84 14.45 -2.93
CA CYS A 16 -5.95 13.61 -2.16
C CYS A 16 -6.63 12.28 -1.85
N PHE A 17 -5.86 11.20 -2.03
CA PHE A 17 -6.21 9.87 -1.55
C PHE A 17 -5.01 9.40 -0.75
N ALA A 18 -5.16 9.32 0.57
CA ALA A 18 -4.08 8.88 1.44
C ALA A 18 -4.61 7.83 2.42
N SER A 19 -3.79 6.80 2.67
CA SER A 19 -4.01 5.88 3.77
C SER A 19 -3.29 6.42 5.00
N PRO A 20 -3.86 6.33 6.21
CA PRO A 20 -3.13 6.61 7.43
C PRO A 20 -1.84 5.79 7.49
N ARG A 21 -0.80 6.33 8.14
CA ARG A 21 0.38 5.54 8.43
C ARG A 21 -0.05 4.31 9.23
N ALA A 22 0.50 3.15 8.87
CA ALA A 22 0.37 1.98 9.71
C ALA A 22 1.06 2.31 11.04
N THR A 23 0.29 2.71 12.04
CA THR A 23 0.77 2.78 13.41
C THR A 23 1.17 1.35 13.73
N ALA A 24 2.48 1.09 13.87
CA ALA A 24 2.91 -0.08 14.62
C ALA A 24 2.08 -0.04 15.91
N PRO A 25 1.42 -1.16 16.31
CA PRO A 25 0.58 -1.14 17.50
C PRO A 25 1.43 -0.55 18.61
N ALA A 26 0.95 0.58 19.16
CA ALA A 26 1.56 1.20 20.32
C ALA A 26 1.81 0.07 21.31
N ALA A 27 3.07 -0.12 21.70
CA ALA A 27 3.42 -1.02 22.77
C ALA A 27 2.50 -0.64 23.94
N ALA A 28 1.50 -1.50 24.18
CA ALA A 28 0.59 -1.34 25.29
C ALA A 28 1.44 -1.54 26.53
N CYS A 29 1.84 -0.43 27.14
CA CYS A 29 2.35 -0.41 28.49
C CYS A 29 1.22 -0.94 29.39
N GLY A 30 1.31 -2.22 29.72
CA GLY A 30 0.51 -2.92 30.72
C GLY A 30 1.37 -4.08 31.23
N GLY A 31 1.89 -3.94 32.45
CA GLY A 31 2.92 -4.80 33.02
C GLY A 31 2.47 -6.24 33.29
N GLY A 32 3.47 -7.12 33.46
CA GLY A 32 3.32 -8.48 33.97
C GLY A 32 4.09 -9.52 33.18
N ASP A 33 5.30 -9.83 33.67
CA ASP A 33 6.01 -11.11 33.61
C ASP A 33 6.54 -11.67 32.26
N GLY A 34 7.88 -11.57 32.12
CA GLY A 34 8.73 -12.75 31.96
C GLY A 34 8.63 -13.55 30.65
N GLY A 35 9.12 -12.99 29.54
CA GLY A 35 9.42 -13.76 28.33
C GLY A 35 9.58 -12.88 27.09
N ALA A 36 10.74 -12.27 26.91
CA ALA A 36 11.05 -11.53 25.69
C ALA A 36 11.12 -12.50 24.50
N LEU A 37 9.99 -12.69 23.81
CA LEU A 37 9.95 -13.27 22.47
C LEU A 37 10.71 -12.33 21.52
N LEU A 38 11.99 -12.63 21.32
CA LEU A 38 12.79 -12.06 20.24
C LEU A 38 11.99 -12.15 18.93
N PRO A 39 11.99 -11.10 18.10
CA PRO A 39 11.38 -11.17 16.77
C PRO A 39 11.97 -12.36 16.01
N PRO A 40 11.15 -13.12 15.26
CA PRO A 40 11.60 -14.33 14.60
C PRO A 40 12.85 -14.04 13.74
N PRO A 41 13.84 -14.95 13.73
CA PRO A 41 15.05 -14.75 12.95
C PRO A 41 14.69 -14.57 11.46
N PRO A 42 15.44 -13.73 10.73
CA PRO A 42 15.12 -13.44 9.34
C PRO A 42 15.09 -14.74 8.52
N PRO A 43 14.13 -14.89 7.60
CA PRO A 43 14.03 -16.10 6.79
C PRO A 43 15.34 -16.28 6.02
N THR A 44 15.88 -17.50 6.02
CA THR A 44 17.07 -17.82 5.25
C THR A 44 16.66 -18.34 3.87
N VAL A 45 17.55 -18.21 2.87
CA VAL A 45 17.38 -18.83 1.55
C VAL A 45 17.03 -20.31 1.68
N LYS A 46 17.66 -21.03 2.64
CA LYS A 46 17.38 -22.43 2.95
C LYS A 46 15.93 -22.67 3.38
N ASP A 47 15.34 -21.75 4.14
CA ASP A 47 13.96 -21.86 4.64
C ASP A 47 12.96 -21.61 3.50
N LEU A 48 13.29 -20.68 2.60
CA LEU A 48 12.52 -20.46 1.36
C LEU A 48 12.53 -21.72 0.49
N TRP A 49 13.71 -22.28 0.19
CA TRP A 49 13.83 -23.50 -0.61
C TRP A 49 13.13 -24.69 0.03
N ARG A 50 13.20 -24.86 1.36
CA ARG A 50 12.49 -25.91 2.09
C ARG A 50 10.98 -25.75 1.98
N GLY A 51 10.47 -24.52 2.05
CA GLY A 51 9.06 -24.22 1.87
C GLY A 51 8.54 -24.46 0.45
N ILE A 52 9.36 -24.18 -0.57
CA ILE A 52 9.01 -24.42 -1.98
C ILE A 52 9.11 -25.91 -2.33
N ALA A 53 10.18 -26.58 -1.88
CA ALA A 53 10.41 -28.01 -2.14
C ALA A 53 9.46 -28.93 -1.36
N GLY A 54 8.86 -28.44 -0.27
CA GLY A 54 7.92 -29.20 0.57
C GLY A 54 6.56 -29.51 -0.09
N GLY A 55 6.32 -29.11 -1.34
CA GLY A 55 5.17 -29.53 -2.15
C GLY A 55 3.78 -29.04 -1.70
N GLY A 56 3.67 -28.33 -0.57
CA GLY A 56 2.41 -27.91 0.02
C GLY A 56 1.85 -26.55 -0.46
N ARG A 57 2.51 -25.87 -1.41
CA ARG A 57 2.15 -24.53 -1.88
C ARG A 57 1.81 -24.54 -3.36
N THR A 58 0.79 -23.77 -3.74
CA THR A 58 0.48 -23.46 -5.13
C THR A 58 1.59 -22.62 -5.76
N ALA A 59 1.66 -22.60 -7.10
CA ALA A 59 2.63 -21.78 -7.83
C ALA A 59 2.56 -20.28 -7.48
N SER A 60 1.35 -19.76 -7.20
CA SER A 60 1.15 -18.36 -6.77
C SER A 60 1.73 -18.11 -5.38
N GLU A 61 1.47 -18.99 -4.42
CA GLU A 61 1.98 -18.86 -3.05
C GLU A 61 3.50 -18.97 -3.00
N ASN A 62 4.09 -19.82 -3.84
CA ASN A 62 5.53 -19.90 -4.00
C ASN A 62 6.11 -18.60 -4.57
N ALA A 63 5.47 -18.01 -5.58
CA ALA A 63 5.89 -16.73 -6.13
C ALA A 63 5.78 -15.61 -5.09
N GLU A 64 4.71 -15.57 -4.30
CA GLU A 64 4.55 -14.60 -3.21
C GLU A 64 5.63 -14.77 -2.14
N ALA A 65 5.92 -16.00 -1.72
CA ALA A 65 6.98 -16.26 -0.75
C ALA A 65 8.37 -15.82 -1.24
N VAL A 66 8.69 -16.04 -2.52
CA VAL A 66 9.93 -15.56 -3.14
C VAL A 66 9.97 -14.04 -3.17
N VAL A 67 8.86 -13.42 -3.56
CA VAL A 67 8.74 -11.96 -3.66
C VAL A 67 8.88 -11.31 -2.28
N ASP A 68 8.21 -11.84 -1.26
CA ASP A 68 8.28 -11.34 0.11
C ASP A 68 9.68 -11.52 0.71
N PHE A 69 10.34 -12.65 0.44
CA PHE A 69 11.72 -12.86 0.84
C PHE A 69 12.68 -11.82 0.21
N VAL A 70 12.55 -11.57 -1.10
CA VAL A 70 13.34 -10.56 -1.80
C VAL A 70 13.06 -9.16 -1.25
N ALA A 71 11.78 -8.84 -1.00
CA ALA A 71 11.37 -7.55 -0.45
C ALA A 71 11.94 -7.32 0.96
N ASP A 72 11.88 -8.33 1.86
CA ASP A 72 12.42 -8.24 3.21
C ASP A 72 13.94 -8.01 3.17
N LYS A 73 14.66 -8.76 2.34
CA LYS A 73 16.11 -8.60 2.17
C LYS A 73 16.48 -7.21 1.66
N MET A 74 15.73 -6.70 0.69
CA MET A 74 15.92 -5.35 0.16
C MET A 74 15.61 -4.27 1.20
N ASN A 75 14.53 -4.45 1.98
CA ASN A 75 14.14 -3.50 3.03
C ASN A 75 15.21 -3.42 4.12
N ARG A 76 15.76 -4.57 4.55
CA ARG A 76 16.89 -4.62 5.50
C ARG A 76 18.14 -3.93 4.96
N ALA A 77 18.49 -4.19 3.70
CA ALA A 77 19.61 -3.52 3.06
C ALA A 77 19.40 -2.00 2.99
N TRP A 78 18.18 -1.57 2.66
CA TRP A 78 17.78 -0.16 2.62
C TRP A 78 17.90 0.51 3.99
N ILE A 79 17.37 -0.11 5.04
CA ILE A 79 17.52 0.36 6.43
C ILE A 79 19.01 0.46 6.81
N GLY A 80 19.80 -0.56 6.47
CA GLY A 80 21.24 -0.56 6.70
C GLY A 80 22.00 0.54 5.96
N PHE A 81 21.50 1.02 4.81
CA PHE A 81 22.05 2.18 4.12
C PHE A 81 21.68 3.51 4.80
N GLY A 82 20.49 3.59 5.40
CA GLY A 82 20.05 4.75 6.18
C GLY A 82 20.80 4.89 7.50
N SER A 83 21.17 3.79 8.16
CA SER A 83 21.94 3.80 9.41
C SER A 83 23.45 4.05 9.22
N ALA A 84 23.92 4.25 7.99
CA ALA A 84 25.34 4.49 7.71
C ALA A 84 25.76 5.93 8.06
N PRO A 85 27.02 6.17 8.45
CA PRO A 85 27.50 7.50 8.83
C PRO A 85 27.25 8.57 7.75
N GLU A 86 26.98 9.80 8.20
CA GLU A 86 26.84 10.97 7.32
C GLU A 86 28.10 11.19 6.48
N GLY A 87 27.92 11.30 5.15
CA GLY A 87 29.01 11.39 4.18
C GLY A 87 29.44 10.06 3.53
N SER A 88 29.03 8.90 4.07
CA SER A 88 29.29 7.60 3.44
C SER A 88 28.58 7.47 2.08
N MET A 89 29.19 6.75 1.12
CA MET A 89 28.54 6.40 -0.15
C MET A 89 27.16 5.75 0.06
N LYS A 90 26.99 4.98 1.14
CA LYS A 90 25.72 4.35 1.51
C LYS A 90 24.64 5.39 1.87
N ASN A 91 24.99 6.40 2.66
CA ASN A 91 24.05 7.48 3.00
C ASN A 91 23.76 8.38 1.78
N ARG A 92 24.72 8.58 0.86
CA ARG A 92 24.46 9.24 -0.43
C ARG A 92 23.47 8.45 -1.29
N ILE A 93 23.61 7.12 -1.34
CA ILE A 93 22.67 6.23 -2.06
C ILE A 93 21.29 6.29 -1.40
N HIS A 94 21.21 6.25 -0.07
CA HIS A 94 19.97 6.39 0.67
C HIS A 94 19.29 7.73 0.38
N SER A 95 20.03 8.85 0.48
CA SER A 95 19.54 10.19 0.18
C SER A 95 19.07 10.33 -1.28
N PHE A 96 19.83 9.79 -2.23
CA PHE A 96 19.45 9.79 -3.65
C PHE A 96 18.19 8.96 -3.90
N GLY A 97 18.10 7.77 -3.28
CA GLY A 97 16.91 6.95 -3.42
C GLY A 97 15.69 7.57 -2.72
N LEU A 98 15.82 8.26 -1.59
CA LEU A 98 14.74 9.08 -1.01
C LEU A 98 14.28 10.17 -1.98
N LYS A 99 15.21 10.82 -2.70
CA LYS A 99 14.92 11.81 -3.74
C LYS A 99 14.26 11.21 -4.99
N LEU A 100 14.45 9.91 -5.24
CA LEU A 100 13.74 9.18 -6.28
C LEU A 100 12.35 8.72 -5.79
N LEU A 101 12.25 8.23 -4.56
CA LEU A 101 10.99 7.83 -3.92
C LEU A 101 10.05 9.02 -3.76
N SER A 102 10.58 10.22 -3.52
CA SER A 102 9.77 11.44 -3.48
C SER A 102 9.14 11.78 -4.84
N ARG A 103 9.70 11.30 -5.96
CA ARG A 103 9.11 11.46 -7.30
C ARG A 103 8.03 10.44 -7.63
N VAL A 104 7.85 9.42 -6.80
CA VAL A 104 6.81 8.40 -7.01
C VAL A 104 5.45 9.08 -6.87
N ARG A 105 4.55 8.77 -7.82
CA ARG A 105 3.19 9.30 -7.81
C ARG A 105 2.49 8.89 -6.52
N PRO A 106 1.80 9.81 -5.83
CA PRO A 106 1.20 9.49 -4.54
C PRO A 106 0.07 8.44 -4.65
N SER A 107 -0.53 8.29 -5.83
CA SER A 107 -1.47 7.19 -6.12
C SER A 107 -0.81 5.80 -6.02
N GLU A 108 0.48 5.66 -6.33
CA GLU A 108 1.20 4.39 -6.19
C GLU A 108 1.38 4.05 -4.70
N VAL A 109 1.61 5.05 -3.84
CA VAL A 109 1.73 4.88 -2.38
C VAL A 109 0.42 4.39 -1.79
N LEU A 110 -0.70 5.03 -2.16
CA LEU A 110 -2.04 4.56 -1.79
C LEU A 110 -2.25 3.10 -2.20
N LEU A 111 -2.02 2.77 -3.48
CA LEU A 111 -2.29 1.43 -3.99
C LEU A 111 -1.42 0.37 -3.32
N LYS A 112 -0.17 0.69 -2.95
CA LYS A 112 0.69 -0.24 -2.20
C LYS A 112 0.21 -0.47 -0.77
N SER A 113 -0.43 0.53 -0.16
CA SER A 113 -1.00 0.41 1.19
C SER A 113 -2.23 -0.50 1.24
N VAL A 114 -2.97 -0.60 0.14
CA VAL A 114 -4.10 -1.53 0.02
C VAL A 114 -3.55 -2.93 -0.26
N THR A 115 -3.50 -3.78 0.77
CA THR A 115 -3.02 -5.16 0.63
C THR A 115 -4.11 -6.07 0.06
N LYS A 116 -3.71 -7.25 -0.45
CA LYS A 116 -4.68 -8.26 -0.94
C LYS A 116 -5.66 -8.72 0.15
N ASP A 117 -5.19 -8.73 1.39
CA ASP A 117 -5.92 -9.24 2.58
C ASP A 117 -6.89 -8.22 3.20
N VAL A 118 -6.99 -7.03 2.59
CA VAL A 118 -7.98 -6.03 2.98
C VAL A 118 -9.36 -6.56 2.64
N SER A 119 -10.14 -6.89 3.67
CA SER A 119 -11.50 -7.38 3.56
C SER A 119 -12.53 -6.26 3.69
N LEU A 120 -12.15 -5.16 4.36
CA LEU A 120 -13.02 -4.02 4.61
C LEU A 120 -12.27 -2.72 4.34
N LEU A 121 -12.88 -1.84 3.54
CA LEU A 121 -12.34 -0.52 3.21
C LEU A 121 -13.15 0.59 3.89
N GLU A 122 -12.57 1.26 4.87
CA GLU A 122 -13.13 2.48 5.46
C GLU A 122 -12.72 3.69 4.64
N ILE A 123 -13.69 4.39 4.04
CA ILE A 123 -13.44 5.59 3.26
C ILE A 123 -13.93 6.79 4.07
N VAL A 124 -13.00 7.60 4.58
CA VAL A 124 -13.30 8.84 5.28
C VAL A 124 -13.38 9.96 4.26
N HIS A 125 -14.53 10.63 4.18
CA HIS A 125 -14.75 11.75 3.26
C HIS A 125 -15.43 12.93 3.98
N PRO A 126 -15.36 14.16 3.44
CA PRO A 126 -16.11 15.29 3.99
C PRO A 126 -17.61 15.03 3.81
N ALA A 127 -18.42 15.32 4.82
CA ALA A 127 -19.86 15.08 4.79
C ALA A 127 -20.56 15.97 3.73
N SER A 128 -19.97 17.11 3.40
CA SER A 128 -20.42 18.00 2.32
C SER A 128 -20.35 17.37 0.92
N ILE A 129 -19.57 16.30 0.74
CA ILE A 129 -19.31 15.69 -0.57
C ILE A 129 -20.14 14.44 -0.77
N ASN A 130 -20.76 14.34 -1.96
CA ASN A 130 -21.50 13.16 -2.38
C ASN A 130 -20.61 11.89 -2.39
N PRO A 131 -20.95 10.83 -1.64
CA PRO A 131 -20.14 9.62 -1.56
C PRO A 131 -20.02 8.89 -2.91
N ARG A 132 -21.03 9.04 -3.78
CA ARG A 132 -21.01 8.50 -5.16
C ARG A 132 -19.86 9.06 -6.00
N LEU A 133 -19.50 10.34 -5.80
CA LEU A 133 -18.39 10.98 -6.53
C LEU A 133 -17.04 10.44 -6.05
N VAL A 134 -16.87 10.34 -4.73
CA VAL A 134 -15.68 9.74 -4.09
C VAL A 134 -15.46 8.33 -4.64
N ARG A 135 -16.52 7.51 -4.66
CA ARG A 135 -16.49 6.16 -5.21
C ARG A 135 -16.09 6.12 -6.68
N ARG A 136 -16.70 6.96 -7.52
CA ARG A 136 -16.38 7.04 -8.96
C ARG A 136 -14.92 7.41 -9.18
N ARG A 137 -14.38 8.35 -8.41
CA ARG A 137 -12.97 8.76 -8.49
C ARG A 137 -12.02 7.65 -8.04
N LEU A 138 -12.34 6.98 -6.93
CA LEU A 138 -11.54 5.87 -6.41
C LEU A 138 -11.52 4.69 -7.40
N ARG A 139 -12.67 4.36 -8.00
CA ARG A 139 -12.78 3.35 -9.07
C ARG A 139 -11.88 3.70 -10.25
N HIS A 140 -11.91 4.96 -10.69
CA HIS A 140 -11.10 5.42 -11.80
C HIS A 140 -9.59 5.32 -11.50
N ILE A 141 -9.18 5.63 -10.27
CA ILE A 141 -7.78 5.46 -9.83
C ILE A 141 -7.39 3.99 -9.80
N ALA A 142 -8.27 3.11 -9.33
CA ALA A 142 -8.02 1.67 -9.31
C ALA A 142 -7.85 1.10 -10.74
N VAL A 143 -8.78 1.40 -11.65
CA VAL A 143 -8.74 0.92 -13.05
C VAL A 143 -7.51 1.48 -13.80
N ARG A 144 -7.25 2.79 -13.66
CA ARG A 144 -6.09 3.42 -14.28
C ARG A 144 -4.79 2.88 -13.67
N GLY A 145 -4.75 2.71 -12.35
CA GLY A 145 -3.63 2.11 -11.61
C GLY A 145 -3.30 0.71 -12.10
N ALA A 146 -4.30 -0.15 -12.24
CA ALA A 146 -4.11 -1.54 -12.69
C ALA A 146 -3.49 -1.60 -14.08
N SER A 147 -4.04 -0.87 -15.05
CA SER A 147 -3.50 -0.86 -16.42
C SER A 147 -2.08 -0.27 -16.50
N VAL A 148 -1.79 0.79 -15.75
CA VAL A 148 -0.49 1.46 -15.72
C VAL A 148 0.56 0.58 -15.05
N HIS A 149 0.28 0.08 -13.84
CA HIS A 149 1.21 -0.75 -13.08
C HIS A 149 1.47 -2.10 -13.74
N ARG A 150 0.47 -2.67 -14.44
CA ARG A 150 0.68 -3.85 -15.28
C ARG A 150 1.72 -3.59 -16.38
N LYS A 151 1.59 -2.50 -17.15
CA LYS A 151 2.56 -2.15 -18.21
C LYS A 151 3.97 -1.94 -17.67
N PHE A 152 4.10 -1.18 -16.58
CA PHE A 152 5.41 -0.93 -15.97
C PHE A 152 6.01 -2.16 -15.28
N LEU A 153 5.18 -3.06 -14.75
CA LEU A 153 5.65 -4.35 -14.22
C LEU A 153 6.29 -5.19 -15.33
N TYR A 154 5.58 -5.41 -16.44
CA TYR A 154 6.14 -6.15 -17.59
C TYR A 154 7.41 -5.49 -18.11
N GLY A 155 7.42 -4.17 -18.28
CA GLY A 155 8.61 -3.44 -18.70
C GLY A 155 9.79 -3.63 -17.75
N SER A 156 9.56 -3.58 -16.43
CA SER A 156 10.61 -3.78 -15.43
C SER A 156 11.11 -5.22 -15.43
N VAL A 157 10.23 -6.22 -15.56
CA VAL A 157 10.59 -7.64 -15.64
C VAL A 157 11.42 -7.93 -16.89
N CYS A 158 11.06 -7.37 -18.05
CA CYS A 158 11.86 -7.49 -19.27
C CYS A 158 13.24 -6.83 -19.13
N LEU A 159 13.37 -5.79 -18.30
CA LEU A 159 14.62 -5.08 -18.07
C LEU A 159 15.55 -5.77 -17.06
N LEU A 160 15.02 -6.64 -16.19
CA LEU A 160 15.80 -7.41 -15.22
C LEU A 160 16.98 -8.18 -15.85
N PRO A 161 16.81 -9.02 -16.90
CA PRO A 161 17.93 -9.73 -17.51
C PRO A 161 18.96 -8.79 -18.14
N VAL A 162 18.52 -7.64 -18.67
CA VAL A 162 19.44 -6.64 -19.23
C VAL A 162 20.28 -6.02 -18.11
N THR A 163 19.65 -5.70 -16.97
CA THR A 163 20.36 -5.14 -15.82
C THR A 163 21.20 -6.16 -15.05
N SER A 164 20.91 -7.46 -15.16
CA SER A 164 21.69 -8.49 -14.47
C SER A 164 23.10 -8.64 -15.05
N VAL A 165 23.31 -8.29 -16.33
CA VAL A 165 24.65 -8.24 -16.94
C VAL A 165 25.56 -7.27 -16.21
N PHE A 166 25.03 -6.13 -15.77
CA PHE A 166 25.79 -5.16 -14.98
C PHE A 166 26.11 -5.64 -13.57
N MET A 167 25.50 -6.73 -13.11
CA MET A 167 25.78 -7.33 -11.80
C MET A 167 27.15 -8.01 -11.72
N VAL A 168 27.72 -8.36 -12.89
CA VAL A 168 29.04 -8.98 -13.02
C VAL A 168 30.16 -7.97 -12.84
N LEU A 169 29.87 -6.67 -12.99
CA LEU A 169 30.86 -5.60 -12.82
C LEU A 169 31.09 -5.30 -11.32
N PRO A 170 32.31 -4.92 -10.91
CA PRO A 170 32.64 -4.59 -9.52
C PRO A 170 32.02 -3.27 -9.02
N LEU A 171 31.16 -2.65 -9.82
CA LEU A 171 30.44 -1.43 -9.47
C LEU A 171 29.28 -1.73 -8.50
N PRO A 172 28.86 -0.75 -7.69
CA PRO A 172 27.67 -0.94 -6.86
C PRO A 172 26.47 -1.20 -7.79
N ASN A 173 25.84 -2.37 -7.66
CA ASN A 173 24.75 -2.90 -8.49
C ASN A 173 23.41 -2.13 -8.36
N ILE A 174 23.48 -0.81 -8.21
CA ILE A 174 22.38 0.13 -8.04
C ILE A 174 21.36 0.02 -9.18
N PRO A 175 21.74 -0.10 -10.48
CA PRO A 175 20.76 -0.19 -11.56
C PRO A 175 19.88 -1.43 -11.43
N PHE A 176 20.48 -2.59 -11.14
CA PHE A 176 19.77 -3.84 -10.94
C PHE A 176 18.82 -3.76 -9.74
N PHE A 177 19.32 -3.30 -8.58
CA PHE A 177 18.49 -3.15 -7.39
C PHE A 177 17.34 -2.16 -7.58
N TRP A 178 17.56 -1.09 -8.36
CA TRP A 178 16.51 -0.14 -8.69
C TRP A 178 15.42 -0.76 -9.57
N VAL A 179 15.78 -1.49 -10.62
CA VAL A 179 14.80 -2.16 -11.49
C VAL A 179 14.04 -3.24 -10.71
N LEU A 180 14.73 -3.98 -9.84
CA LEU A 180 14.10 -4.97 -8.96
C LEU A 180 13.11 -4.31 -7.99
N PHE A 181 13.51 -3.20 -7.36
CA PHE A 181 12.63 -2.41 -6.50
C PHE A 181 11.41 -1.89 -7.27
N ARG A 182 11.60 -1.39 -8.49
CA ARG A 182 10.50 -0.89 -9.34
C ARG A 182 9.56 -2.02 -9.77
N ALA A 183 10.08 -3.19 -10.12
CA ALA A 183 9.28 -4.38 -10.40
C ALA A 183 8.43 -4.77 -9.19
N TYR A 184 9.03 -4.86 -8.00
CA TYR A 184 8.31 -5.15 -6.76
C TYR A 184 7.24 -4.10 -6.43
N SER A 185 7.59 -2.81 -6.51
CA SER A 185 6.67 -1.70 -6.23
C SER A 185 5.46 -1.72 -7.16
N HIS A 186 5.68 -1.99 -8.45
CA HIS A 186 4.62 -2.11 -9.43
C HIS A 186 3.78 -3.36 -9.27
N TRP A 187 4.39 -4.49 -8.94
CA TRP A 187 3.65 -5.70 -8.60
C TRP A 187 2.76 -5.48 -7.38
N ARG A 188 3.30 -4.89 -6.30
CA ARG A 188 2.54 -4.61 -5.08
C ARG A 188 1.40 -3.61 -5.33
N ALA A 189 1.66 -2.54 -6.07
CA ALA A 189 0.65 -1.55 -6.44
C ALA A 189 -0.43 -2.13 -7.36
N LEU A 190 -0.07 -3.04 -8.28
CA LEU A 190 -1.01 -3.73 -9.15
C LEU A 190 -1.99 -4.57 -8.31
N GLN A 191 -1.47 -5.36 -7.39
CA GLN A 191 -2.28 -6.20 -6.50
C GLN A 191 -3.25 -5.36 -5.66
N GLY A 192 -2.78 -4.23 -5.11
CA GLY A 192 -3.65 -3.32 -4.38
C GLY A 192 -4.68 -2.61 -5.26
N SER A 193 -4.35 -2.32 -6.52
CA SER A 193 -5.30 -1.72 -7.47
C SER A 193 -6.40 -2.67 -7.93
N GLU A 194 -6.07 -3.94 -8.17
CA GLU A 194 -7.05 -4.99 -8.47
C GLU A 194 -7.95 -5.22 -7.27
N ARG A 195 -7.37 -5.28 -6.07
CA ARG A 195 -8.13 -5.41 -4.84
C ARG A 195 -9.06 -4.22 -4.60
N LEU A 196 -8.55 -3.01 -4.76
CA LEU A 196 -9.33 -1.78 -4.64
C LEU A 196 -10.44 -1.72 -5.69
N GLN A 197 -10.17 -2.19 -6.92
CA GLN A 197 -11.19 -2.27 -7.97
C GLN A 197 -12.32 -3.22 -7.58
N LEU A 198 -12.01 -4.39 -7.01
CA LEU A 198 -13.01 -5.34 -6.51
C LEU A 198 -13.82 -4.74 -5.35
N LEU A 199 -13.16 -4.02 -4.44
CA LEU A 199 -13.76 -3.35 -3.30
C LEU A 199 -14.54 -2.07 -3.65
N VAL A 200 -14.48 -1.56 -4.88
CA VAL A 200 -15.16 -0.30 -5.25
C VAL A 200 -16.15 -0.49 -6.42
N SER A 201 -16.06 -1.63 -7.10
CA SER A 201 -17.09 -2.09 -8.04
C SER A 201 -18.35 -2.42 -7.25
N ASP A 202 -19.54 -2.24 -7.84
CA ASP A 202 -20.82 -2.58 -7.22
C ASP A 202 -20.92 -4.12 -7.12
N SER A 203 -20.22 -4.70 -6.15
CA SER A 203 -19.91 -6.14 -6.07
C SER A 203 -20.67 -6.82 -4.94
N SER A 204 -22.01 -6.71 -4.95
CA SER A 204 -22.84 -7.63 -4.15
C SER A 204 -22.51 -9.08 -4.49
N ASP A 205 -22.37 -9.40 -5.78
CA ASP A 205 -22.40 -10.81 -6.22
C ASP A 205 -21.00 -11.41 -6.38
N GLN A 206 -20.02 -10.64 -6.87
CA GLN A 206 -18.63 -11.08 -6.96
C GLN A 206 -17.98 -11.29 -5.58
N TRP A 207 -18.38 -10.49 -4.59
CA TRP A 207 -17.93 -10.64 -3.21
C TRP A 207 -18.55 -11.87 -2.55
N LYS A 208 -19.85 -12.11 -2.75
CA LYS A 208 -20.53 -13.33 -2.29
C LYS A 208 -19.82 -14.57 -2.80
N ILE A 209 -19.50 -14.63 -4.10
CA ILE A 209 -18.78 -15.77 -4.69
C ILE A 209 -17.39 -15.97 -4.05
N LEU A 210 -16.64 -14.89 -3.78
CA LEU A 210 -15.33 -15.00 -3.11
C LEU A 210 -15.46 -15.45 -1.65
N LEU A 211 -16.45 -14.93 -0.93
CA LEU A 211 -16.74 -15.27 0.45
C LEU A 211 -17.23 -16.72 0.58
N GLU A 212 -18.09 -17.16 -0.33
CA GLU A 212 -18.58 -18.55 -0.44
C GLU A 212 -17.41 -19.49 -0.76
N LYS A 213 -16.55 -19.16 -1.71
CA LYS A 213 -15.37 -19.97 -2.04
C LYS A 213 -14.38 -20.06 -0.87
N GLN A 214 -14.21 -18.99 -0.11
CA GLN A 214 -13.39 -18.98 1.10
C GLN A 214 -14.04 -19.79 2.23
N LYS A 215 -15.37 -19.72 2.35
CA LYS A 215 -16.15 -20.47 3.33
C LYS A 215 -16.19 -21.96 3.01
N GLU A 216 -16.30 -22.36 1.76
CA GLU A 216 -16.19 -23.75 1.30
C GLU A 216 -14.82 -24.35 1.63
N MET A 217 -13.75 -23.55 1.51
CA MET A 217 -12.40 -23.98 1.88
C MET A 217 -12.22 -24.12 3.40
N SER A 218 -12.94 -23.35 4.21
CA SER A 218 -12.94 -23.48 5.69
C SER A 218 -14.00 -24.45 6.24
N SER A 219 -15.06 -24.74 5.49
CA SER A 219 -16.21 -25.56 5.90
C SER A 219 -15.96 -27.05 5.68
N ARG A 220 -14.77 -27.52 6.07
CA ARG A 220 -14.57 -28.92 6.49
C ARG A 220 -14.69 -29.09 8.01
N LYS A 221 -15.06 -28.03 8.74
CA LYS A 221 -15.40 -28.11 10.16
C LYS A 221 -16.59 -27.17 10.48
N ASP A 222 -17.70 -27.81 10.79
CA ASP A 222 -18.90 -27.41 11.55
C ASP A 222 -19.61 -26.07 11.28
N GLY A 223 -20.88 -26.20 10.89
CA GLY A 223 -21.98 -25.68 11.71
C GLY A 223 -22.54 -24.29 11.41
N ASN A 224 -23.51 -24.25 10.49
CA ASN A 224 -24.68 -23.35 10.36
C ASN A 224 -24.46 -21.82 10.12
N PRO A 225 -25.08 -21.22 9.08
CA PRO A 225 -25.20 -19.76 9.01
C PRO A 225 -26.65 -19.25 8.94
N CYS A 226 -27.01 -18.47 9.97
CA CYS A 226 -28.17 -17.57 9.96
C CYS A 226 -27.78 -16.16 9.46
N GLU A 227 -28.78 -15.51 8.87
CA GLU A 227 -28.97 -14.07 8.59
C GLU A 227 -28.18 -13.37 7.46
N ASN A 228 -28.90 -13.11 6.36
CA ASN A 228 -28.55 -12.24 5.24
C ASN A 228 -28.55 -10.75 5.68
N THR A 229 -27.46 -10.28 6.26
CA THR A 229 -27.13 -8.84 6.25
C THR A 229 -26.20 -8.58 5.06
N GLN A 230 -26.64 -7.76 4.11
CA GLN A 230 -25.90 -7.40 2.91
C GLN A 230 -24.71 -6.50 3.30
N TYR A 231 -23.61 -7.10 3.78
CA TYR A 231 -22.38 -6.39 4.13
C TYR A 231 -21.71 -5.87 2.85
N ALA A 232 -21.89 -4.59 2.55
CA ALA A 232 -21.01 -3.92 1.59
C ALA A 232 -19.58 -3.95 2.18
N PRO A 233 -18.56 -4.40 1.43
CA PRO A 233 -17.18 -4.52 1.92
C PRO A 233 -16.48 -3.15 2.08
N TRP A 234 -17.25 -2.05 2.06
CA TRP A 234 -16.78 -0.71 2.30
C TRP A 234 -17.71 0.04 3.25
N ASN A 235 -17.13 0.78 4.18
CA ASN A 235 -17.86 1.67 5.10
C ASN A 235 -17.50 3.12 4.76
N LEU A 236 -18.47 3.89 4.27
CA LEU A 236 -18.31 5.31 3.98
C LEU A 236 -18.57 6.09 5.27
N GLN A 237 -17.53 6.73 5.79
CA GLN A 237 -17.59 7.51 7.03
C GLN A 237 -17.55 9.00 6.69
N PRO A 238 -18.69 9.71 6.74
CA PRO A 238 -18.72 11.15 6.59
C PRO A 238 -18.09 11.81 7.83
N SER A 239 -17.13 12.72 7.62
CA SER A 239 -16.39 13.37 8.70
C SER A 239 -16.63 14.87 8.73
N LYS A 240 -17.46 15.32 9.68
CA LYS A 240 -17.71 16.74 9.96
C LYS A 240 -16.44 17.50 10.36
N LYS A 241 -15.49 16.80 10.99
CA LYS A 241 -14.16 17.35 11.34
C LYS A 241 -13.37 17.74 10.08
N LEU A 242 -13.48 16.95 9.02
CA LEU A 242 -12.85 17.25 7.73
C LEU A 242 -13.56 18.41 7.03
N ASP A 243 -14.88 18.51 7.13
CA ASP A 243 -15.63 19.67 6.64
C ASP A 243 -15.19 20.96 7.35
N GLY A 244 -15.01 20.96 8.68
CA GLY A 244 -14.55 22.15 9.41
C GLY A 244 -13.17 22.66 8.95
N PHE A 245 -12.27 21.78 8.49
CA PHE A 245 -11.01 22.20 7.86
C PHE A 245 -11.20 22.79 6.46
N LEU A 246 -12.23 22.34 5.73
CA LEU A 246 -12.51 22.72 4.34
C LEU A 246 -13.43 23.95 4.21
N GLU A 247 -14.38 24.15 5.13
CA GLU A 247 -15.34 25.27 5.15
C GLU A 247 -14.66 26.63 5.23
N SER A 248 -13.42 26.67 5.74
CA SER A 248 -12.68 27.92 5.92
C SER A 248 -12.25 28.59 4.61
N ARG A 249 -12.30 27.96 3.41
CA ARG A 249 -11.80 28.58 2.17
C ARG A 249 -12.47 28.16 0.85
N LYS A 250 -12.46 29.08 -0.11
CA LYS A 250 -12.86 28.85 -1.50
C LYS A 250 -11.96 27.79 -2.15
N LEU A 251 -12.53 26.65 -2.55
CA LEU A 251 -11.87 25.49 -3.20
C LEU A 251 -11.01 25.81 -4.46
N ASN A 252 -11.10 27.03 -4.98
CA ASN A 252 -10.40 27.49 -6.17
C ASN A 252 -8.94 27.88 -5.91
N GLU A 253 -8.60 28.38 -4.72
CA GLU A 253 -7.23 28.81 -4.38
C GLU A 253 -6.35 27.65 -3.89
N GLY A 254 -6.97 26.53 -3.48
CA GLY A 254 -6.30 25.36 -2.93
C GLY A 254 -6.06 25.44 -1.42
N LEU A 255 -5.74 24.31 -0.80
CA LEU A 255 -5.45 24.25 0.63
C LEU A 255 -4.04 24.77 0.96
N ASP A 256 -3.99 25.64 1.98
CA ASP A 256 -2.75 26.14 2.56
C ASP A 256 -1.91 25.02 3.19
N CYS A 257 -0.59 25.21 3.22
CA CYS A 257 0.34 24.30 3.87
C CYS A 257 0.03 24.05 5.36
N ASP A 258 -0.50 25.07 6.07
CA ASP A 258 -0.86 24.96 7.48
C ASP A 258 -2.09 24.07 7.68
N THR A 259 -3.16 24.30 6.91
CA THR A 259 -4.36 23.46 6.92
C THR A 259 -4.04 22.02 6.56
N ILE A 260 -3.21 21.79 5.53
CA ILE A 260 -2.73 20.45 5.17
C ILE A 260 -2.01 19.81 6.36
N SER A 261 -1.17 20.56 7.08
CA SER A 261 -0.45 20.03 8.24
C SER A 261 -1.41 19.62 9.37
N ARG A 262 -2.44 20.42 9.64
CA ARG A 262 -3.48 20.12 10.64
C ARG A 262 -4.29 18.87 10.27
N ILE A 263 -4.67 18.72 8.99
CA ILE A 263 -5.36 17.52 8.48
C ILE A 263 -4.45 16.30 8.62
N CYS A 264 -3.17 16.42 8.24
CA CYS A 264 -2.21 15.32 8.33
C CYS A 264 -2.02 14.85 9.78
N GLN A 265 -1.96 15.78 10.74
CA GLN A 265 -1.91 15.43 12.17
C GLN A 265 -3.21 14.78 12.66
N ALA A 266 -4.37 15.26 12.20
CA ALA A 266 -5.66 14.75 12.66
C ALA A 266 -5.99 13.34 12.17
N TYR A 267 -5.44 12.93 11.02
CA TYR A 267 -5.72 11.65 10.37
C TYR A 267 -4.47 10.76 10.17
N ASP A 268 -3.34 11.13 10.78
CA ASP A 268 -2.04 10.45 10.68
C ASP A 268 -1.60 10.20 9.21
N LEU A 269 -1.66 11.26 8.40
CA LEU A 269 -1.29 11.23 6.98
C LEU A 269 0.13 11.73 6.76
N ASP A 270 0.78 11.25 5.69
CA ASP A 270 2.06 11.79 5.27
C ASP A 270 1.89 13.14 4.56
N LYS A 271 2.37 14.21 5.20
CA LYS A 271 2.35 15.58 4.66
C LYS A 271 2.99 15.67 3.28
N ILE A 272 4.08 14.93 3.03
CA ILE A 272 4.80 15.00 1.76
C ILE A 272 3.93 14.46 0.64
N ASP A 273 3.20 13.38 0.87
CA ASP A 273 2.32 12.79 -0.14
C ASP A 273 1.07 13.63 -0.41
N VAL A 274 0.51 14.27 0.61
CA VAL A 274 -0.61 15.21 0.44
C VAL A 274 -0.18 16.44 -0.36
N LEU A 275 1.00 16.99 -0.11
CA LEU A 275 1.53 18.13 -0.87
C LEU A 275 1.75 17.78 -2.35
N LYS A 276 2.20 16.56 -2.67
CA LYS A 276 2.29 16.10 -4.06
C LYS A 276 0.94 16.15 -4.77
N TYR A 277 -0.16 15.81 -4.09
CA TYR A 277 -1.50 15.91 -4.69
C TYR A 277 -1.92 17.34 -5.00
N ARG A 278 -1.42 18.33 -4.24
CA ARG A 278 -1.65 19.75 -4.53
C ARG A 278 -0.89 20.23 -5.75
N ASP A 279 0.36 19.76 -5.88
CA ASP A 279 1.31 20.24 -6.88
C ASP A 279 1.22 19.42 -8.21
N LEU A 280 0.37 18.40 -8.25
CA LEU A 280 -0.02 17.68 -9.47
C LEU A 280 -1.05 18.51 -10.26
N GLU A 281 -0.57 19.49 -11.03
CA GLU A 281 -1.34 20.19 -12.07
C GLU A 281 -1.41 19.38 -13.37
#